data_AF-A0A9X3R9T3-F1
#
_entry.id   AF-A0A9X3R9T3-F1
#
_cell.length_a   1.000
_cell.length_b   1.000
_cell.length_c   1.000
_cell.angle_alpha   90.00
_cell.angle_beta   90.00
_cell.angle_gamma   90.00
#
_symmetry.space_group_name_H-M   'P 1'
#
loop_
_entity.id
_entity.type
_entity.pdbx_description
1 polymer ?
#
loop_
_entity_poly.entity_id
_entity_poly.type
_entity_poly.pdbx_seq_one_letter_code
_entity_poly.pdbx_strand_id
1 'polypeptide(L)'
;MERLSTQHIIPSQLNKHPVIKKIGMEMNDSTNGIFLPIPSDDVSSLSRHRGFHSVYNKVVRKQLDKMNQDIAVLEKQVYELQQKLKKGVENGLPLYKTKINNIEEFYKSGKNKNLPVWNSGGGATEELWERWLSK
;
A
#
# COMPACT_ATOMS: atom_id res chain seq x y z
N MET A 1 -15.34 1.75 22.46
CA MET A 1 -13.89 1.75 22.18
C MET A 1 -13.73 1.31 20.72
N GLU A 2 -13.60 2.28 19.81
CA GLU A 2 -13.50 2.02 18.37
C GLU A 2 -12.16 1.36 18.05
N ARG A 3 -12.20 0.24 17.32
CA ARG A 3 -11.00 -0.52 16.96
C ARG A 3 -10.32 0.15 15.77
N LEU A 4 -9.36 1.04 16.04
CA LEU A 4 -8.38 1.47 15.05
C LEU A 4 -7.56 0.24 14.64
N SER A 5 -7.61 -0.15 13.37
CA SER A 5 -6.70 -1.16 12.85
C SER A 5 -5.55 -0.48 12.11
N THR A 6 -4.37 -0.51 12.71
CA THR A 6 -3.16 0.02 12.08
C THR A 6 -2.76 -0.89 10.93
N GLN A 7 -2.61 -0.35 9.72
CA GLN A 7 -2.02 -1.05 8.59
C GLN A 7 -0.49 -0.91 8.67
N HIS A 8 0.23 -2.02 8.51
CA HIS A 8 1.69 -1.94 8.35
C HIS A 8 2.06 -1.35 6.98
N ILE A 9 2.93 -0.33 6.97
CA ILE A 9 3.45 0.29 5.74
C ILE A 9 4.38 -0.70 5.03
N ILE A 10 5.41 -1.19 5.71
CA ILE A 10 6.14 -2.40 5.30
C ILE A 10 5.36 -3.61 5.85
N PRO A 11 4.78 -4.47 5.00
CA PRO A 11 3.91 -5.55 5.46
C PRO A 11 4.63 -6.50 6.42
N SER A 12 3.99 -6.84 7.53
CA SER A 12 4.52 -7.78 8.55
C SER A 12 4.85 -9.16 7.97
N GLN A 13 4.20 -9.59 6.89
CA GLN A 13 4.53 -10.82 6.18
C GLN A 13 5.95 -10.83 5.56
N LEU A 14 6.57 -9.65 5.42
CA LEU A 14 7.94 -9.50 4.91
C LEU A 14 8.98 -9.45 6.03
N ASN A 15 8.62 -9.72 7.29
CA ASN A 15 9.56 -9.74 8.42
C ASN A 15 10.78 -10.67 8.21
N LYS A 16 10.60 -11.74 7.42
CA LYS A 16 11.67 -12.70 7.09
C LYS A 16 12.48 -12.29 5.86
N HIS A 17 12.18 -11.18 5.19
CA HIS A 17 12.91 -10.71 4.03
C HIS A 17 14.38 -10.39 4.39
N PRO A 18 15.37 -10.77 3.57
CA PRO A 18 16.80 -10.58 3.90
C PRO A 18 17.16 -9.15 4.29
N VAL A 19 16.69 -8.16 3.53
CA VAL A 19 16.91 -6.73 3.83
C VAL A 19 16.36 -6.34 5.20
N ILE A 20 15.10 -6.72 5.50
CA ILE A 20 14.42 -6.39 6.76
C ILE A 20 15.15 -7.02 7.95
N LYS A 21 15.56 -8.29 7.83
CA LYS A 21 16.38 -8.96 8.85
C LYS A 21 17.74 -8.30 9.03
N LYS A 22 18.39 -7.92 7.93
CA LYS A 22 19.74 -7.36 7.94
C LYS A 22 19.81 -6.00 8.63
N ILE A 23 18.77 -5.17 8.50
CA ILE A 23 18.68 -3.86 9.18
C ILE A 23 18.04 -3.94 10.58
N GLY A 24 17.55 -5.12 10.99
CA GLY A 24 16.93 -5.30 12.30
C GLY A 24 15.63 -4.51 12.51
N MET A 25 14.87 -4.21 11.45
CA MET A 25 13.65 -3.42 11.54
C MET A 25 12.60 -4.12 12.41
N GLU A 26 12.09 -3.42 13.43
CA GLU A 26 10.95 -3.87 14.23
C GLU A 26 9.64 -3.57 13.48
N MET A 27 8.83 -4.61 13.24
CA MET A 27 7.68 -4.51 12.34
C MET A 27 6.45 -3.84 12.98
N ASN A 28 6.32 -3.88 14.31
CA ASN A 28 5.22 -3.32 15.08
C ASN A 28 5.50 -1.89 15.56
N ASP A 29 6.65 -1.33 15.21
CA ASP A 29 7.05 0.01 15.58
C ASP A 29 6.02 1.00 15.03
N SER A 30 5.71 2.01 15.83
CA SER A 30 4.69 3.01 15.49
C SER A 30 4.97 3.72 14.17
N THR A 31 6.25 3.84 13.77
CA THR A 31 6.64 4.43 12.48
C THR A 31 6.24 3.55 11.30
N ASN A 32 6.14 2.23 11.47
CA ASN A 32 5.70 1.28 10.45
C ASN A 32 4.17 1.14 10.39
N GLY A 33 3.44 1.94 11.17
CA GLY A 33 1.98 2.01 11.14
C GLY A 33 1.45 3.17 10.31
N ILE A 34 0.36 2.94 9.60
CA ILE A 34 -0.53 3.99 9.11
C ILE A 34 -1.96 3.70 9.57
N PHE A 35 -2.61 4.73 10.12
CA PHE A 35 -4.03 4.68 10.40
C PHE A 35 -4.79 4.81 9.09
N LEU A 36 -5.51 3.76 8.75
CA LEU A 36 -6.60 3.87 7.78
C LEU A 36 -7.80 4.42 8.56
N PRO A 37 -8.51 5.44 8.06
CA PRO A 37 -9.71 5.91 8.75
C PRO A 37 -10.71 4.77 8.90
N ILE A 38 -11.32 4.73 10.07
CA ILE A 38 -12.46 3.85 10.34
C ILE A 38 -13.61 4.35 9.45
N PRO A 39 -14.37 3.46 8.78
CA PRO A 39 -15.51 3.89 7.99
C PRO A 39 -16.52 4.58 8.93
N SER A 40 -16.77 5.88 8.72
CA SER A 40 -18.09 6.43 9.03
C SER A 40 -19.04 6.02 7.90
N ASP A 41 -20.36 6.13 8.12
CA ASP A 41 -21.36 5.93 7.07
C ASP A 41 -21.23 6.97 5.92
N ASP A 42 -20.29 7.92 6.05
CA ASP A 42 -19.85 8.83 5.00
C ASP A 42 -18.74 8.21 4.13
N VAL A 43 -19.01 8.19 2.82
CA VAL A 43 -18.12 8.64 1.74
C VAL A 43 -16.64 8.84 2.14
N SER A 44 -15.87 7.74 2.25
CA SER A 44 -14.43 7.80 2.51
C SER A 44 -13.63 7.22 1.34
N SER A 45 -12.59 7.95 0.93
CA SER A 45 -11.67 7.57 -0.15
C SER A 45 -10.65 6.50 0.18
N LEU A 46 -10.74 5.93 1.38
CA LEU A 46 -9.66 5.16 1.97
C LEU A 46 -9.98 3.65 2.07
N SER A 47 -8.92 2.86 1.97
CA SER A 47 -8.98 1.40 1.82
C SER A 47 -9.61 0.71 3.05
N ARG A 48 -10.75 0.03 2.88
CA ARG A 48 -11.50 -0.69 3.94
C ARG A 48 -10.71 -1.85 4.56
N HIS A 49 -10.47 -1.90 5.87
CA HIS A 49 -9.66 -2.94 6.57
C HIS A 49 -10.25 -4.38 6.61
N ARG A 50 -10.59 -4.98 5.47
CA ARG A 50 -10.95 -6.40 5.38
C ARG A 50 -10.50 -6.99 4.05
N GLY A 51 -9.26 -7.48 4.00
CA GLY A 51 -8.76 -8.31 2.89
C GLY A 51 -7.23 -8.42 2.86
N PHE A 52 -6.73 -9.38 2.10
CA PHE A 52 -5.30 -9.59 1.90
C PHE A 52 -4.78 -8.62 0.82
N HIS A 53 -3.81 -7.76 1.17
CA HIS A 53 -3.21 -6.77 0.25
C HIS A 53 -2.15 -7.39 -0.68
N SER A 54 -2.51 -8.45 -1.43
CA SER A 54 -1.54 -9.23 -2.21
C SER A 54 -0.70 -8.39 -3.18
N VAL A 55 -1.34 -7.44 -3.85
CA VAL A 55 -0.68 -6.56 -4.84
C VAL A 55 0.31 -5.64 -4.15
N TYR A 56 -0.13 -4.92 -3.12
CA TYR A 56 0.72 -4.05 -2.33
C TYR A 56 1.92 -4.81 -1.74
N ASN A 57 1.67 -5.96 -1.10
CA ASN A 57 2.71 -6.80 -0.53
C ASN A 57 3.75 -7.23 -1.57
N LYS A 58 3.30 -7.59 -2.78
CA LYS A 58 4.17 -7.97 -3.88
C LYS A 58 5.03 -6.80 -4.36
N VAL A 59 4.45 -5.60 -4.47
CA VAL A 59 5.21 -4.40 -4.86
C VAL A 59 6.26 -4.05 -3.81
N VAL A 60 5.90 -4.03 -2.52
CA VAL A 60 6.88 -3.75 -1.45
C VAL A 60 8.00 -4.78 -1.47
N ARG A 61 7.67 -6.07 -1.61
CA ARG A 61 8.67 -7.13 -1.76
C ARG A 61 9.63 -6.87 -2.93
N LYS A 62 9.10 -6.56 -4.12
CA LYS A 62 9.92 -6.25 -5.31
C LYS A 62 10.88 -5.09 -5.09
N GLN A 63 10.48 -4.07 -4.32
CA GLN A 63 11.39 -2.96 -4.01
C GLN A 63 12.50 -3.40 -3.06
N LEU A 64 12.18 -4.20 -2.04
CA LEU A 64 13.19 -4.75 -1.14
C LEU A 64 14.13 -5.73 -1.86
N ASP A 65 13.63 -6.56 -2.78
CA ASP A 65 14.44 -7.51 -3.57
C ASP A 65 15.51 -6.78 -4.42
N LYS A 66 15.33 -5.50 -4.75
CA LYS A 66 16.29 -4.67 -5.50
C LYS A 66 17.40 -4.08 -4.63
N MET A 67 17.29 -4.17 -3.30
CA MET A 67 18.24 -3.57 -2.38
C MET A 67 19.27 -4.61 -1.93
N ASN A 68 20.54 -4.42 -2.29
CA ASN A 68 21.63 -5.29 -1.88
C ASN A 68 22.90 -4.48 -1.60
N GLN A 69 22.86 -3.67 -0.55
CA GLN A 69 23.93 -2.73 -0.17
C GLN A 69 24.32 -2.92 1.30
N ASP A 70 25.24 -2.09 1.78
CA ASP A 70 25.64 -2.03 3.19
C ASP A 70 24.48 -1.57 4.09
N ILE A 71 24.56 -1.91 5.38
CA ILE A 71 23.47 -1.72 6.36
C ILE A 71 22.99 -0.27 6.40
N ALA A 72 23.92 0.70 6.53
CA ALA A 72 23.57 2.13 6.60
C ALA A 72 22.83 2.62 5.33
N VAL A 73 23.18 2.08 4.16
CA VAL A 73 22.50 2.41 2.90
C VAL A 73 21.12 1.77 2.86
N LEU A 74 21.00 0.50 3.30
CA LEU A 74 19.73 -0.21 3.36
C LEU A 74 18.74 0.45 4.31
N GLU A 75 19.18 0.89 5.49
CA GLU A 75 18.33 1.60 6.46
C GLU A 75 17.71 2.85 5.83
N LYS A 76 18.54 3.65 5.14
CA LYS A 76 18.07 4.84 4.42
C LYS A 76 17.09 4.47 3.30
N GLN A 77 17.40 3.46 2.49
CA GLN A 77 16.54 3.02 1.38
C GLN A 77 15.19 2.48 1.86
N VAL A 78 15.18 1.70 2.94
CA VAL A 78 13.94 1.17 3.53
C VAL A 78 13.11 2.29 4.14
N TYR A 79 13.75 3.24 4.83
CA TYR A 79 13.06 4.42 5.34
C TYR A 79 12.43 5.27 4.22
N GLU A 80 13.17 5.55 3.15
CA GLU A 80 12.64 6.29 1.99
C GLU A 80 11.47 5.55 1.33
N LEU A 81 11.58 4.22 1.18
CA LEU A 81 10.50 3.38 0.68
C LEU A 81 9.26 3.50 1.58
N GLN A 82 9.42 3.41 2.89
CA GLN A 82 8.35 3.55 3.87
C GLN A 82 7.64 4.90 3.74
N GLN A 83 8.39 6.01 3.61
CA GLN A 83 7.80 7.34 3.44
C GLN A 83 7.03 7.48 2.12
N LYS A 84 7.58 6.96 1.00
CA LYS A 84 6.89 6.99 -0.29
C LYS A 84 5.60 6.17 -0.25
N LEU A 85 5.62 4.99 0.36
CA LEU A 85 4.44 4.15 0.52
C LEU A 85 3.38 4.83 1.38
N LYS A 86 3.76 5.37 2.53
CA LYS A 86 2.89 6.14 3.43
C LYS A 86 2.18 7.27 2.68
N LYS A 87 2.95 8.10 1.97
CA LYS A 87 2.42 9.20 1.17
C LYS A 87 1.51 8.72 0.04
N GLY A 88 1.78 7.55 -0.54
CA GLY A 88 0.90 6.95 -1.54
C GLY A 88 -0.48 6.62 -0.95
N VAL A 89 -0.50 5.97 0.21
CA VAL A 89 -1.75 5.63 0.92
C VAL A 89 -2.50 6.89 1.35
N GLU A 90 -1.81 7.88 1.91
CA GLU A 90 -2.40 9.17 2.32
C GLU A 90 -3.02 9.93 1.14
N ASN A 91 -2.45 9.80 -0.06
CA ASN A 91 -3.00 10.37 -1.30
C ASN A 91 -4.08 9.49 -1.96
N GLY A 92 -4.54 8.44 -1.28
CA GLY A 92 -5.66 7.61 -1.75
C GLY A 92 -5.26 6.51 -2.74
N LEU A 93 -3.98 6.11 -2.84
CA LEU A 93 -3.65 4.92 -3.62
C LEU A 93 -4.29 3.68 -3.00
N PRO A 94 -4.96 2.84 -3.81
CA PRO A 94 -5.65 1.67 -3.31
C PRO A 94 -4.64 0.61 -2.83
N LEU A 95 -4.91 0.00 -1.69
CA LEU A 95 -4.15 -1.15 -1.17
C LEU A 95 -4.73 -2.50 -1.65
N TYR A 96 -6.03 -2.52 -1.92
CA TYR A 96 -6.78 -3.71 -2.31
C TYR A 96 -6.83 -3.88 -3.82
N LYS A 97 -6.63 -5.10 -4.32
CA LYS A 97 -6.81 -5.45 -5.74
C LYS A 97 -8.21 -5.05 -6.21
N THR A 98 -8.30 -4.55 -7.44
CA THR A 98 -9.59 -4.28 -8.09
C THR A 98 -10.46 -5.54 -8.16
N LYS A 99 -11.77 -5.39 -7.95
CA LYS A 99 -12.78 -6.42 -8.26
C LYS A 99 -13.29 -6.30 -9.71
N ILE A 100 -12.81 -5.30 -10.44
CA ILE A 100 -13.19 -5.03 -11.83
C ILE A 100 -12.33 -5.92 -12.73
N ASN A 101 -12.96 -6.88 -13.40
CA ASN A 101 -12.26 -7.85 -14.25
C ASN A 101 -11.61 -7.24 -15.50
N ASN A 102 -12.23 -6.19 -16.07
CA ASN A 102 -11.73 -5.46 -17.23
C ASN A 102 -11.79 -3.95 -16.97
N ILE A 103 -10.64 -3.37 -16.62
CA ILE A 103 -10.52 -1.94 -16.29
C ILE A 103 -10.83 -1.07 -17.52
N GLU A 104 -10.37 -1.47 -18.70
CA GLU A 104 -10.52 -0.70 -19.94
C GLU A 104 -11.99 -0.62 -20.35
N GLU A 105 -12.69 -1.76 -20.36
CA GLU A 105 -14.13 -1.82 -20.62
C GLU A 105 -14.93 -1.08 -19.55
N PHE A 106 -14.51 -1.19 -18.28
CA PHE A 106 -15.14 -0.47 -17.18
C PHE A 106 -15.11 1.05 -17.37
N TYR A 107 -13.95 1.63 -17.74
CA TYR A 107 -13.86 3.06 -18.04
C TYR A 107 -14.59 3.45 -19.33
N LYS A 108 -14.51 2.61 -20.39
CA LYS A 108 -15.25 2.85 -21.65
C LYS A 108 -16.77 2.81 -21.47
N SER A 109 -17.27 1.97 -20.56
CA SER A 109 -18.70 1.84 -20.29
C SER A 109 -19.33 3.03 -19.56
N GLY A 110 -18.53 4.00 -19.09
CA GLY A 110 -19.01 5.15 -18.33
C GLY A 110 -19.52 4.83 -16.93
N LYS A 111 -19.49 3.55 -16.50
CA LYS A 111 -19.91 3.09 -15.16
C LYS A 111 -19.11 3.77 -14.04
N ASN A 112 -17.88 4.19 -14.33
CA ASN A 112 -17.04 4.98 -13.43
C ASN A 112 -17.62 6.35 -13.05
N LYS A 113 -18.48 6.95 -13.91
CA LYS A 113 -19.08 8.28 -13.67
C LYS A 113 -20.14 8.26 -12.56
N ASN A 114 -20.75 7.10 -12.33
CA ASN A 114 -21.76 6.90 -11.29
C ASN A 114 -21.17 6.25 -10.03
N LEU A 115 -19.88 5.89 -10.07
CA LEU A 115 -19.20 5.44 -8.88
C LEU A 115 -18.71 6.66 -8.12
N PRO A 116 -18.91 6.66 -6.80
CA PRO A 116 -18.20 7.63 -5.98
C PRO A 116 -16.69 7.46 -6.18
N VAL A 117 -15.92 8.56 -6.15
CA VAL A 117 -14.48 8.63 -6.53
C VAL A 117 -13.63 7.48 -6.00
N TRP A 118 -13.98 6.94 -4.83
CA TRP A 118 -13.28 5.84 -4.15
C TRP A 118 -13.62 4.43 -4.64
N ASN A 119 -14.76 4.26 -5.29
CA ASN A 119 -15.09 3.09 -6.09
C ASN A 119 -14.64 3.27 -7.56
N SER A 120 -14.32 4.50 -7.99
CA SER A 120 -13.82 4.84 -9.33
C SER A 120 -12.32 4.58 -9.52
N GLY A 121 -11.58 4.46 -8.42
CA GLY A 121 -10.19 4.01 -8.40
C GLY A 121 -10.13 2.50 -8.56
N GLY A 122 -9.94 2.02 -9.78
CA GLY A 122 -9.63 0.61 -10.02
C GLY A 122 -8.59 0.16 -9.01
N GLY A 123 -8.93 -0.82 -8.17
CA GLY A 123 -8.09 -1.23 -7.05
C GLY A 123 -6.64 -1.56 -7.44
N ALA A 124 -5.76 -1.64 -6.44
CA ALA A 124 -4.32 -1.79 -6.53
C ALA A 124 -3.88 -2.64 -7.72
N THR A 125 -3.05 -2.05 -8.58
CA THR A 125 -2.25 -2.74 -9.59
C THR A 125 -0.77 -2.56 -9.26
N GLU A 126 0.06 -3.51 -9.70
CA GLU A 126 1.52 -3.38 -9.51
C GLU A 126 2.05 -2.14 -10.26
N GLU A 127 1.58 -1.91 -11.49
CA GLU A 127 1.95 -0.75 -12.31
C GLU A 127 1.64 0.59 -11.63
N LEU A 128 0.46 0.74 -11.01
CA LEU A 128 0.08 1.98 -10.34
C LEU A 128 1.05 2.32 -9.20
N TRP A 129 1.37 1.33 -8.38
CA TRP A 129 2.30 1.49 -7.26
C TRP A 129 3.74 1.66 -7.75
N GLU A 130 4.17 0.90 -8.77
CA GLU A 130 5.50 1.05 -9.37
C GLU A 130 5.70 2.46 -9.95
N ARG A 131 4.70 2.99 -10.69
CA ARG A 131 4.70 4.37 -11.20
C ARG A 131 4.70 5.42 -10.09
N TRP A 132 4.06 5.15 -8.96
CA TRP A 132 4.11 6.05 -7.81
C TRP A 132 5.50 6.08 -7.17
N LEU A 133 6.11 4.92 -6.99
CA LEU A 133 7.41 4.76 -6.34
C LEU A 133 8.58 5.28 -7.19
N SER A 134 8.40 5.35 -8.52
CA SER A 134 9.36 5.90 -9.48
C SER A 134 9.30 7.42 -9.62
N LYS A 135 8.38 8.12 -8.95
CA LYS A 135 8.39 9.59 -8.84
C LYS A 135 9.40 10.04 -7.79
#